data_AF-A0A378RJW7-F1
#
_entry.id   AF-A0A378RJW7-F1
#
_cell.length_a   1.000
_cell.length_b   1.000
_cell.length_c   1.000
_cell.angle_alpha   90.00
_cell.angle_beta   90.00
_cell.angle_gamma   90.00
#
_symmetry.space_group_name_H-M   'P 1'
#
loop_
_entity.id
_entity.type
_entity.pdbx_description
1 polymer ?
#
loop_
_entity_poly.entity_id
_entity_poly.type
_entity_poly.pdbx_seq_one_letter_code
_entity_poly.pdbx_strand_id
1 'polypeptide(L)'
;MNKIYLTLLVLLAFVPQAQAQIPQDSILNTTWILTQATNILPIQRQTTLQINTIKYEIKGFAGCNNYTLPIKQIKERRNYTQITTAAIITNDNSCTKNVNEFEKAFLQALSNQRLRVETDQAKLTIVNENKQTFTFSVQPQNPLLNYIEKHAWKLIQLKGNSDRVYHPYLTFDFHSNTVSGFTGCSYFTGKIAISNALNKIQFFDLEVKKRTCMSTNRKTVEKDFIQLLEGETFSFDVAEQTLNLYQDNTLLLMFGFIPKHFISE
;
A
#
# COMPACT_ATOMS: atom_id res chain seq x y z
N MET A 1 36.06 64.36 28.59
CA MET A 1 35.13 63.86 27.57
C MET A 1 34.74 62.43 27.93
N ASN A 2 33.48 62.26 28.31
CA ASN A 2 32.86 61.04 28.84
C ASN A 2 32.40 60.13 27.68
N LYS A 3 32.73 58.83 27.69
CA LYS A 3 31.97 57.80 26.96
C LYS A 3 31.92 56.52 27.78
N ILE A 4 30.83 56.37 28.53
CA ILE A 4 30.44 55.14 29.21
C ILE A 4 29.76 54.27 28.14
N TYR A 5 30.35 53.13 27.79
CA TYR A 5 29.70 52.12 26.96
C TYR A 5 28.83 51.24 27.86
N LEU A 6 27.51 51.39 27.71
CA LEU A 6 26.50 50.56 28.37
C LEU A 6 26.33 49.28 27.54
N THR A 7 26.97 48.19 27.95
CA THR A 7 26.79 46.87 27.32
C THR A 7 25.45 46.29 27.78
N LEU A 8 24.45 46.37 26.90
CA LEU A 8 23.13 45.77 27.10
C LEU A 8 23.24 44.25 26.91
N LEU A 9 23.24 43.49 28.01
CA LEU A 9 23.26 42.03 27.98
C LEU A 9 21.82 41.53 27.83
N VAL A 10 21.41 41.28 26.57
CA VAL A 10 20.09 40.70 26.26
C VAL A 10 20.12 39.22 26.62
N LEU A 11 19.56 38.88 27.78
CA LEU A 11 19.22 37.50 28.15
C LEU A 11 18.14 37.00 27.17
N LEU A 12 18.58 36.26 26.15
CA LEU A 12 17.69 35.45 25.32
C LEU A 12 17.13 34.33 26.20
N ALA A 13 15.92 34.55 26.74
CA ALA A 13 15.14 33.48 27.31
C ALA A 13 14.84 32.46 26.21
N PHE A 14 15.51 31.31 26.25
CA PHE A 14 15.10 30.13 25.50
C PHE A 14 13.73 29.71 26.06
N VAL A 15 12.67 30.14 25.39
CA VAL A 15 11.35 29.56 25.60
C VAL A 15 11.41 28.16 24.98
N PRO A 16 11.32 27.07 25.74
CA PRO A 16 11.17 25.76 25.13
C PRO A 16 9.86 25.76 24.36
N GLN A 17 9.95 25.76 23.02
CA GLN A 17 8.79 25.48 22.20
C GLN A 17 8.37 24.05 22.53
N ALA A 18 7.25 23.92 23.25
CA ALA A 18 6.58 22.65 23.38
C ALA A 18 6.10 22.24 21.99
N GLN A 19 6.94 21.49 21.26
CA GLN A 19 6.48 20.74 20.10
C GLN A 19 5.30 19.90 20.61
N ALA A 20 4.12 20.06 20.01
CA ALA A 20 2.96 19.23 20.36
C ALA A 20 3.34 17.77 20.09
N GLN A 21 3.76 17.05 21.12
CA GLN A 21 4.16 15.67 21.02
C GLN A 21 2.89 14.87 20.79
N ILE A 22 2.68 14.43 19.56
CA ILE A 22 1.54 13.60 19.17
C ILE A 22 1.48 12.41 20.13
N PRO A 23 0.35 12.16 20.84
CA PRO A 23 0.25 11.05 21.78
C PRO A 23 0.66 9.74 21.12
N GLN A 24 1.49 8.94 21.79
CA GLN A 24 2.00 7.67 21.26
C GLN A 24 0.87 6.76 20.74
N ASP A 25 -0.27 6.74 21.44
CA ASP A 25 -1.47 6.03 21.01
C ASP A 25 -1.98 6.48 19.63
N SER A 26 -1.96 7.78 19.33
CA SER A 26 -2.41 8.30 18.04
C SER A 26 -1.46 7.98 16.90
N ILE A 27 -0.15 7.84 17.16
CA ILE A 27 0.85 7.39 16.19
C ILE A 27 0.69 5.89 15.90
N LEU A 28 0.53 5.08 16.95
CA LEU A 28 0.33 3.63 16.83
C LEU A 28 -1.00 3.29 16.14
N ASN A 29 -2.02 4.12 16.35
CA ASN A 29 -3.34 3.98 15.73
C ASN A 29 -3.40 4.55 14.30
N THR A 30 -2.27 4.86 13.66
CA THR A 30 -2.18 5.12 12.22
C THR A 30 -2.00 3.82 11.43
N THR A 31 -2.26 3.86 10.12
CA THR A 31 -1.97 2.73 9.23
C THR A 31 -0.48 2.73 8.85
N TRP A 32 0.21 1.68 9.30
CA TRP A 32 1.60 1.39 9.03
C TRP A 32 1.71 0.39 7.88
N ILE A 33 2.64 0.61 6.95
CA ILE A 33 2.87 -0.27 5.80
C ILE A 33 4.18 -1.02 6.01
N LEU A 34 4.17 -2.35 5.88
CA LEU A 34 5.35 -3.19 6.00
C LEU A 34 6.32 -2.88 4.85
N THR A 35 7.55 -2.51 5.19
CA THR A 35 8.60 -2.21 4.22
C THR A 35 9.68 -3.28 4.21
N GLN A 36 9.94 -3.94 5.34
CA GLN A 36 10.95 -5.00 5.47
C GLN A 36 10.53 -6.05 6.49
N ALA A 37 10.82 -7.31 6.18
CA ALA A 37 10.69 -8.43 7.12
C ALA A 37 11.90 -9.36 7.00
N THR A 38 12.53 -9.72 8.12
CA THR A 38 13.63 -10.68 8.13
C THR A 38 13.12 -12.10 7.85
N ASN A 39 13.87 -12.87 7.05
CA ASN A 39 13.59 -14.29 6.77
C ASN A 39 12.26 -14.56 6.04
N ILE A 40 11.68 -13.54 5.40
CA ILE A 40 10.49 -13.65 4.57
C ILE A 40 10.83 -12.98 3.23
N LEU A 41 10.66 -13.69 2.12
CA LEU A 41 10.98 -13.19 0.78
C LEU A 41 10.22 -11.88 0.47
N PRO A 42 10.82 -10.98 -0.34
CA PRO A 42 10.29 -9.64 -0.56
C PRO A 42 8.89 -9.65 -1.17
N ILE A 43 7.94 -9.21 -0.34
CA ILE A 43 6.65 -8.55 -0.59
C ILE A 43 6.12 -8.66 -2.03
N GLN A 44 5.18 -9.58 -2.25
CA GLN A 44 4.34 -9.59 -3.45
C GLN A 44 3.13 -8.64 -3.33
N ARG A 45 2.71 -8.29 -2.09
CA ARG A 45 1.50 -7.52 -1.83
C ARG A 45 1.63 -6.60 -0.63
N GLN A 46 1.00 -5.42 -0.68
CA GLN A 46 0.99 -4.47 0.44
C GLN A 46 0.53 -5.17 1.71
N THR A 47 1.27 -5.00 2.80
CA THR A 47 0.88 -5.48 4.13
C THR A 47 0.78 -4.29 5.04
N THR A 48 -0.34 -4.17 5.74
CA THR A 48 -0.61 -3.03 6.62
C THR A 48 -0.91 -3.50 8.02
N LEU A 49 -0.68 -2.62 8.99
CA LEU A 49 -1.18 -2.79 10.34
C LEU A 49 -1.52 -1.45 10.99
N GLN A 50 -2.42 -1.49 11.95
CA GLN A 50 -2.82 -0.36 12.80
C GLN A 50 -2.98 -0.91 14.22
N ILE A 51 -2.32 -0.29 15.20
CA ILE A 51 -2.33 -0.71 16.60
C ILE A 51 -3.27 0.21 17.37
N ASN A 52 -4.43 -0.30 17.78
CA ASN A 52 -5.38 0.42 18.59
C ASN A 52 -5.27 0.00 20.06
N THR A 53 -4.60 0.83 20.86
CA THR A 53 -4.37 0.59 22.29
C THR A 53 -5.62 0.79 23.15
N ILE A 54 -6.60 1.56 22.66
CA ILE A 54 -7.89 1.79 23.33
C ILE A 54 -8.80 0.56 23.20
N LYS A 55 -8.87 -0.01 21.99
CA LYS A 55 -9.66 -1.21 21.67
C LYS A 55 -8.91 -2.51 21.93
N TYR A 56 -7.64 -2.44 22.33
CA TYR A 56 -6.78 -3.61 22.55
C TYR A 56 -6.76 -4.54 21.34
N GLU A 57 -6.47 -4.00 20.15
CA GLU A 57 -6.39 -4.79 18.91
C GLU A 57 -5.33 -4.24 17.94
N ILE A 58 -4.75 -5.13 17.14
CA ILE A 58 -4.00 -4.77 15.94
C ILE A 58 -4.81 -5.25 14.74
N LYS A 59 -5.11 -4.36 13.80
CA LYS A 59 -5.85 -4.69 12.58
C LYS A 59 -5.02 -4.38 11.36
N GLY A 60 -5.30 -5.03 10.24
CA GLY A 60 -4.60 -4.73 9.00
C GLY A 60 -4.95 -5.66 7.86
N PHE A 61 -4.19 -5.53 6.79
CA PHE A 61 -4.25 -6.39 5.61
C PHE A 61 -2.92 -7.14 5.49
N ALA A 62 -2.96 -8.47 5.43
CA ALA A 62 -1.76 -9.31 5.40
C ALA A 62 -1.35 -9.78 3.99
N GLY A 63 -1.82 -9.06 2.96
CA GLY A 63 -1.53 -9.34 1.56
C GLY A 63 -2.64 -10.12 0.84
N CYS A 64 -3.39 -10.98 1.53
CA CYS A 64 -4.58 -11.64 0.97
C CYS A 64 -5.85 -11.27 1.74
N ASN A 65 -5.75 -11.34 3.06
CA ASN A 65 -6.85 -11.28 3.98
C ASN A 65 -6.72 -10.09 4.93
N ASN A 66 -7.88 -9.60 5.37
CA ASN A 66 -7.95 -8.66 6.47
C ASN A 66 -7.90 -9.44 7.77
N TYR A 67 -7.17 -8.91 8.74
CA TYR A 67 -6.95 -9.58 10.00
C TYR A 67 -7.21 -8.66 11.20
N THR A 68 -7.52 -9.29 12.32
CA THR A 68 -7.61 -8.68 13.65
C THR A 68 -6.85 -9.56 14.63
N LEU A 69 -5.91 -8.95 15.34
CA LEU A 69 -5.07 -9.58 16.35
C LEU A 69 -5.37 -8.94 17.71
N PRO A 70 -6.12 -9.62 18.58
CA PRO A 70 -6.42 -9.08 19.90
C PRO A 70 -5.15 -8.90 20.75
N ILE A 71 -5.10 -7.81 21.51
CA ILE A 71 -4.04 -7.51 22.46
C ILE A 71 -4.50 -7.93 23.86
N LYS A 72 -3.80 -8.89 24.46
CA LYS A 72 -4.04 -9.31 25.85
C LYS A 72 -3.50 -8.32 26.86
N GLN A 73 -2.37 -7.69 26.53
CA GLN A 73 -1.66 -6.84 27.45
C GLN A 73 -0.71 -5.86 26.75
N ILE A 74 -0.61 -4.65 27.29
CA ILE A 74 0.37 -3.63 26.93
C ILE A 74 1.19 -3.31 28.17
N LYS A 75 2.53 -3.27 28.06
CA LYS A 75 3.42 -2.83 29.12
C LYS A 75 4.48 -1.89 28.56
N GLU A 76 4.53 -0.67 29.09
CA GLU A 76 5.63 0.22 28.78
C GLU A 76 6.94 -0.27 29.41
N ARG A 77 8.02 -0.11 28.66
CA ARG A 77 9.39 -0.41 29.07
C ARG A 77 10.25 0.80 28.72
N ARG A 78 11.44 0.86 29.29
CA ARG A 78 12.33 2.03 29.18
C ARG A 78 12.54 2.51 27.74
N ASN A 79 12.65 1.59 26.78
CA ASN A 79 13.00 1.90 25.38
C ASN A 79 12.02 1.32 24.36
N TYR A 80 10.90 0.74 24.79
CA TYR A 80 9.95 0.08 23.88
C TYR A 80 8.61 -0.18 24.58
N THR A 81 7.58 -0.44 23.79
CA THR A 81 6.30 -0.94 24.29
C THR A 81 6.24 -2.45 24.08
N GLN A 82 5.95 -3.21 25.14
CA GLN A 82 5.73 -4.65 25.03
C GLN A 82 4.23 -4.92 24.84
N ILE A 83 3.86 -5.53 23.71
CA ILE A 83 2.48 -5.92 23.39
C ILE A 83 2.37 -7.44 23.39
N THR A 84 1.51 -8.00 24.23
CA THR A 84 1.20 -9.44 24.22
C THR A 84 -0.08 -9.67 23.42
N THR A 85 -0.02 -10.51 22.40
CA THR A 85 -1.13 -10.77 21.47
C THR A 85 -1.84 -12.11 21.75
N ALA A 86 -3.01 -12.29 21.17
CA ALA A 86 -3.79 -13.53 21.21
C ALA A 86 -3.78 -14.28 19.86
N ALA A 87 -4.65 -15.28 19.76
CA ALA A 87 -4.93 -15.95 18.50
C ALA A 87 -5.49 -14.96 17.47
N ILE A 88 -4.98 -15.04 16.25
CA ILE A 88 -5.39 -14.20 15.13
C ILE A 88 -6.81 -14.54 14.66
N ILE A 89 -7.54 -13.52 14.22
CA ILE A 89 -8.83 -13.63 13.54
C ILE A 89 -8.63 -13.09 12.12
N THR A 90 -9.00 -13.86 11.10
CA THR A 90 -8.85 -13.48 9.69
C THR A 90 -10.12 -13.84 8.92
N ASN A 91 -10.41 -13.12 7.83
CA ASN A 91 -11.30 -13.67 6.82
C ASN A 91 -10.54 -14.73 5.99
N ASP A 92 -11.27 -15.68 5.40
CA ASP A 92 -10.69 -16.81 4.67
C ASP A 92 -10.97 -16.65 3.18
N ASN A 93 -10.11 -15.88 2.50
CA ASN A 93 -10.03 -15.87 1.04
C ASN A 93 -8.79 -16.64 0.60
N SER A 94 -8.90 -17.31 -0.54
CA SER A 94 -7.77 -17.99 -1.17
C SER A 94 -7.07 -17.07 -2.16
N CYS A 95 -5.80 -16.74 -1.93
CA CYS A 95 -4.93 -16.10 -2.92
C CYS A 95 -3.95 -17.12 -3.53
N THR A 96 -2.99 -16.65 -4.32
CA THR A 96 -1.93 -17.51 -4.86
C THR A 96 -1.12 -18.16 -3.73
N LYS A 97 -0.54 -19.34 -3.99
CA LYS A 97 0.22 -20.12 -2.99
C LYS A 97 1.25 -19.28 -2.24
N ASN A 98 2.08 -18.51 -2.97
CA ASN A 98 3.15 -17.71 -2.37
C ASN A 98 2.61 -16.59 -1.46
N VAL A 99 1.47 -15.98 -1.83
CA VAL A 99 0.81 -14.95 -1.03
C VAL A 99 0.24 -15.56 0.25
N ASN A 100 -0.41 -16.73 0.15
CA ASN A 100 -0.94 -17.42 1.34
C ASN A 100 0.18 -17.90 2.27
N GLU A 101 1.32 -18.36 1.73
CA GLU A 101 2.49 -18.77 2.51
C GLU A 101 3.11 -17.57 3.25
N PHE A 102 3.28 -16.44 2.56
CA PHE A 102 3.72 -15.18 3.17
C PHE A 102 2.76 -14.74 4.28
N GLU A 103 1.47 -14.65 3.98
CA GLU A 103 0.45 -14.19 4.92
C GLU A 103 0.43 -15.07 6.16
N LYS A 104 0.42 -16.39 5.99
CA LYS A 104 0.45 -17.34 7.08
C LYS A 104 1.69 -17.14 7.95
N ALA A 105 2.88 -17.01 7.35
CA ALA A 105 4.11 -16.79 8.08
C ALA A 105 4.09 -15.46 8.85
N PHE A 106 3.61 -14.38 8.22
CA PHE A 106 3.47 -13.06 8.84
C PHE A 106 2.50 -13.09 10.03
N LEU A 107 1.30 -13.63 9.85
CA LEU A 107 0.28 -13.70 10.90
C LEU A 107 0.71 -14.62 12.06
N GLN A 108 1.37 -15.75 11.76
CA GLN A 108 1.93 -16.63 12.79
C GLN A 108 3.05 -15.96 13.59
N ALA A 109 3.90 -15.17 12.94
CA ALA A 109 4.98 -14.46 13.59
C ALA A 109 4.49 -13.37 14.57
N LEU A 110 3.23 -12.95 14.47
CA LEU A 110 2.61 -11.97 15.35
C LEU A 110 1.62 -12.58 16.35
N SER A 111 1.05 -13.76 16.07
CA SER A 111 -0.01 -14.37 16.89
C SER A 111 0.50 -15.11 18.11
N ASN A 112 -0.18 -14.91 19.25
CA ASN A 112 0.20 -15.49 20.54
C ASN A 112 1.66 -15.18 20.93
N GLN A 113 2.12 -13.96 20.65
CA GLN A 113 3.50 -13.53 20.86
C GLN A 113 3.59 -12.43 21.92
N ARG A 114 4.79 -12.27 22.48
CA ARG A 114 5.21 -11.02 23.14
C ARG A 114 6.05 -10.20 22.16
N LEU A 115 5.43 -9.15 21.64
CA LEU A 115 6.01 -8.24 20.67
C LEU A 115 6.73 -7.10 21.39
N ARG A 116 7.94 -6.79 20.95
CA ARG A 116 8.62 -5.53 21.24
C ARG A 116 8.30 -4.55 20.12
N VAL A 117 7.69 -3.43 20.47
CA VAL A 117 7.23 -2.39 19.54
C VAL A 117 7.99 -1.10 19.82
N GLU A 118 8.63 -0.55 18.79
CA GLU A 118 9.42 0.68 18.84
C GLU A 118 9.00 1.59 17.69
N THR A 119 8.90 2.90 17.94
CA THR A 119 8.56 3.86 16.89
C THR A 119 9.25 5.21 17.09
N ASP A 120 9.58 5.87 15.99
CA ASP A 120 10.18 7.22 15.93
C ASP A 120 9.34 8.18 15.06
N GLN A 121 8.01 7.98 15.04
CA GLN A 121 7.01 8.68 14.20
C GLN A 121 7.03 8.32 12.71
N ALA A 122 8.19 8.11 12.10
CA ALA A 122 8.30 7.75 10.68
C ALA A 122 8.40 6.24 10.46
N LYS A 123 8.97 5.54 11.44
CA LYS A 123 9.20 4.10 11.43
C LYS A 123 8.53 3.45 12.62
N LEU A 124 7.99 2.25 12.40
CA LEU A 124 7.53 1.33 13.42
C LEU A 124 8.31 0.03 13.25
N THR A 125 8.89 -0.48 14.32
CA THR A 125 9.62 -1.74 14.33
C THR A 125 8.94 -2.68 15.31
N ILE A 126 8.60 -3.88 14.84
CA ILE A 126 8.07 -4.96 15.66
C ILE A 126 9.09 -6.10 15.65
N VAL A 127 9.49 -6.54 16.84
CA VAL A 127 10.34 -7.71 17.03
C VAL A 127 9.58 -8.75 17.84
N ASN A 128 9.47 -9.97 17.31
CA ASN A 128 8.82 -11.07 18.02
C ASN A 128 9.80 -11.88 18.90
N GLU A 129 9.31 -12.92 19.56
CA GLU A 129 10.13 -13.73 20.48
C GLU A 129 11.27 -14.46 19.75
N ASN A 130 11.05 -14.84 18.49
CA ASN A 130 12.02 -15.48 17.61
C ASN A 130 13.04 -14.50 16.98
N LYS A 131 13.05 -13.23 17.40
CA LYS A 131 13.93 -12.18 16.86
C LYS A 131 13.69 -11.85 15.38
N GLN A 132 12.54 -12.22 14.85
CA GLN A 132 12.11 -11.73 13.54
C GLN A 132 11.74 -10.25 13.67
N THR A 133 12.26 -9.45 12.76
CA THR A 133 12.05 -8.01 12.72
C THR A 133 11.16 -7.64 11.55
N PHE A 134 10.11 -6.89 11.85
CA PHE A 134 9.19 -6.29 10.89
C PHE A 134 9.32 -4.78 10.99
N THR A 135 9.74 -4.15 9.91
CA THR A 135 9.82 -2.69 9.81
C THR A 135 8.65 -2.19 8.98
N PHE A 136 7.99 -1.17 9.51
CA PHE A 136 6.90 -0.47 8.85
C PHE A 136 7.22 1.01 8.78
N SER A 137 6.62 1.69 7.81
CA SER A 137 6.58 3.14 7.73
C SER A 137 5.13 3.61 7.68
N VAL A 138 4.83 4.73 8.32
CA VAL A 138 3.62 5.49 8.01
C VAL A 138 3.72 5.86 6.53
N GLN A 139 2.64 5.70 5.79
CA GLN A 139 2.58 6.14 4.41
C GLN A 139 2.91 7.65 4.37
N PRO A 140 4.06 8.11 3.82
CA PRO A 140 3.97 9.35 3.09
C PRO A 140 3.00 9.02 1.97
N GLN A 141 1.89 9.76 1.89
CA GLN A 141 1.03 9.87 0.73
C GLN A 141 1.92 9.80 -0.53
N ASN A 142 2.11 8.60 -1.10
CA ASN A 142 3.17 8.36 -2.09
C ASN A 142 2.81 9.27 -3.26
N PRO A 143 3.57 10.35 -3.53
CA PRO A 143 3.10 11.37 -4.47
C PRO A 143 2.80 10.77 -5.84
N LEU A 144 3.53 9.72 -6.21
CA LEU A 144 3.31 8.93 -7.41
C LEU A 144 1.97 8.18 -7.36
N LEU A 145 1.67 7.44 -6.29
CA LEU A 145 0.37 6.77 -6.16
C LEU A 145 -0.79 7.77 -6.10
N ASN A 146 -0.62 8.89 -5.41
CA ASN A 146 -1.63 9.94 -5.37
C ASN A 146 -1.88 10.56 -6.75
N TYR A 147 -0.82 10.71 -7.54
CA TYR A 147 -0.93 11.14 -8.93
C TYR A 147 -1.68 10.09 -9.75
N ILE A 148 -1.29 8.81 -9.64
CA ILE A 148 -1.95 7.68 -10.32
C ILE A 148 -3.44 7.60 -9.96
N GLU A 149 -3.79 7.72 -8.69
CA GLU A 149 -5.17 7.65 -8.19
C GLU A 149 -6.01 8.87 -8.56
N LYS A 150 -5.43 10.05 -8.76
CA LYS A 150 -6.17 11.24 -9.21
C LYS A 150 -6.68 11.12 -10.64
N HIS A 151 -6.08 10.25 -11.45
CA HIS A 151 -6.37 10.13 -12.87
C HIS A 151 -7.03 8.79 -13.22
N ALA A 152 -7.66 8.77 -14.38
CA ALA A 152 -7.97 7.54 -15.09
C ALA A 152 -6.91 7.31 -16.16
N TRP A 153 -6.70 6.06 -16.54
CA TRP A 153 -5.58 5.64 -17.36
C TRP A 153 -6.12 4.90 -18.58
N LYS A 154 -6.10 5.55 -19.74
CA LYS A 154 -6.60 4.99 -21.00
C LYS A 154 -5.49 4.23 -21.69
N LEU A 155 -5.76 2.98 -22.07
CA LEU A 155 -4.79 2.14 -22.77
C LEU A 155 -4.41 2.79 -24.09
N ILE A 156 -3.12 2.86 -24.40
CA ILE A 156 -2.58 3.34 -25.67
C ILE A 156 -1.60 2.36 -26.31
N GLN A 157 -1.08 1.38 -25.56
CA GLN A 157 -0.26 0.28 -26.08
C GLN A 157 -0.55 -1.03 -25.35
N LEU A 158 -0.64 -2.14 -26.08
CA LEU A 158 -0.78 -3.49 -25.54
C LEU A 158 0.23 -4.44 -26.17
N LYS A 159 1.11 -5.04 -25.36
CA LYS A 159 2.18 -5.97 -25.76
C LYS A 159 3.02 -5.43 -26.94
N GLY A 160 3.41 -4.16 -26.85
CA GLY A 160 4.19 -3.47 -27.88
C GLY A 160 3.40 -2.95 -29.09
N ASN A 161 2.11 -3.26 -29.22
CA ASN A 161 1.29 -2.74 -30.31
C ASN A 161 0.68 -1.37 -29.95
N SER A 162 1.02 -0.35 -30.72
CA SER A 162 0.50 1.03 -30.64
C SER A 162 -0.25 1.48 -31.90
N ASP A 163 -0.38 0.63 -32.91
CA ASP A 163 -0.86 1.00 -34.26
C ASP A 163 -2.40 1.06 -34.37
N ARG A 164 -3.10 1.00 -33.24
CA ARG A 164 -4.56 0.92 -33.18
C ARG A 164 -5.15 1.74 -32.06
N VAL A 165 -6.41 2.13 -32.23
CA VAL A 165 -7.16 2.85 -31.20
C VAL A 165 -7.66 1.88 -30.13
N TYR A 166 -7.14 2.05 -28.92
CA TYR A 166 -7.59 1.36 -27.74
C TYR A 166 -8.69 2.14 -27.02
N HIS A 167 -9.66 1.39 -26.52
CA HIS A 167 -10.81 1.87 -25.75
C HIS A 167 -10.75 1.50 -24.26
N PRO A 168 -9.99 0.47 -23.82
CA PRO A 168 -9.86 0.20 -22.41
C PRO A 168 -9.34 1.38 -21.61
N TYR A 169 -9.81 1.51 -20.37
CA TYR A 169 -9.24 2.37 -19.36
C TYR A 169 -9.36 1.71 -17.98
N LEU A 170 -8.56 2.19 -17.03
CA LEU A 170 -8.65 1.78 -15.63
C LEU A 170 -8.51 2.98 -14.68
N THR A 171 -8.97 2.79 -13.46
CA THR A 171 -8.81 3.68 -12.32
C THR A 171 -8.43 2.87 -11.10
N PHE A 172 -7.65 3.50 -10.24
CA PHE A 172 -7.23 2.92 -8.97
C PHE A 172 -7.93 3.62 -7.81
N ASP A 173 -8.14 2.86 -6.75
CA ASP A 173 -8.39 3.32 -5.39
C ASP A 173 -7.41 2.56 -4.49
N PHE A 174 -6.33 3.24 -4.11
CA PHE A 174 -5.27 2.65 -3.29
C PHE A 174 -5.65 2.61 -1.81
N HIS A 175 -6.72 3.31 -1.41
CA HIS A 175 -7.25 3.22 -0.06
C HIS A 175 -8.02 1.92 0.16
N SER A 176 -8.85 1.53 -0.81
CA SER A 176 -9.62 0.28 -0.78
C SER A 176 -8.90 -0.91 -1.43
N ASN A 177 -7.71 -0.69 -2.01
CA ASN A 177 -6.97 -1.68 -2.79
C ASN A 177 -7.78 -2.25 -3.96
N THR A 178 -8.49 -1.38 -4.67
CA THR A 178 -9.32 -1.78 -5.81
C THR A 178 -8.85 -1.15 -7.12
N VAL A 179 -9.11 -1.88 -8.21
CA VAL A 179 -9.05 -1.39 -9.57
C VAL A 179 -10.44 -1.52 -10.18
N SER A 180 -10.81 -0.56 -11.02
CA SER A 180 -12.01 -0.66 -11.84
C SER A 180 -11.77 -0.03 -13.19
N GLY A 181 -12.59 -0.36 -14.18
CA GLY A 181 -12.45 0.23 -15.49
C GLY A 181 -13.39 -0.35 -16.52
N PHE A 182 -13.03 -0.06 -17.77
CA PHE A 182 -13.72 -0.54 -18.96
C PHE A 182 -12.73 -1.22 -19.87
N THR A 183 -13.11 -2.34 -20.45
CA THR A 183 -12.26 -3.16 -21.36
C THR A 183 -12.43 -2.75 -22.83
N GLY A 184 -13.16 -1.67 -23.10
CA GLY A 184 -13.66 -1.34 -24.44
C GLY A 184 -14.98 -2.03 -24.78
N CYS A 185 -15.46 -2.96 -23.95
CA CYS A 185 -16.74 -3.64 -24.14
C CYS A 185 -17.55 -3.83 -22.85
N SER A 186 -16.89 -4.30 -21.80
CA SER A 186 -17.48 -4.60 -20.50
C SER A 186 -16.82 -3.75 -19.42
N TYR A 187 -17.53 -3.51 -18.33
CA TYR A 187 -16.91 -2.97 -17.12
C TYR A 187 -16.27 -4.10 -16.33
N PHE A 188 -15.19 -3.78 -15.63
CA PHE A 188 -14.55 -4.71 -14.72
C PHE A 188 -14.23 -4.04 -13.40
N THR A 189 -14.16 -4.86 -12.36
CA THR A 189 -13.63 -4.52 -11.04
C THR A 189 -12.61 -5.57 -10.63
N GLY A 190 -11.74 -5.24 -9.71
CA GLY A 190 -10.84 -6.21 -9.12
C GLY A 190 -10.04 -5.62 -7.98
N LYS A 191 -9.13 -6.42 -7.46
CA LYS A 191 -8.24 -6.03 -6.37
C LYS A 191 -6.84 -5.77 -6.89
N ILE A 192 -6.15 -4.91 -6.18
CA ILE A 192 -4.74 -4.60 -6.43
C ILE A 192 -3.93 -4.81 -5.17
N ALA A 193 -2.66 -5.10 -5.37
CA ALA A 193 -1.69 -5.11 -4.30
C ALA A 193 -0.40 -4.43 -4.77
N ILE A 194 0.17 -3.61 -3.89
CA ILE A 194 1.29 -2.74 -4.25
C ILE A 194 2.47 -2.99 -3.32
N SER A 195 3.66 -3.11 -3.91
CA SER A 195 4.91 -3.00 -3.17
C SER A 195 5.53 -1.65 -3.47
N ASN A 196 5.33 -0.68 -2.57
CA ASN A 196 5.84 0.69 -2.71
C ASN A 196 7.38 0.71 -2.81
N ALA A 197 8.06 -0.13 -2.03
CA ALA A 197 9.52 -0.20 -2.04
C ALA A 197 10.08 -0.74 -3.36
N LEU A 198 9.29 -1.51 -4.12
CA LEU A 198 9.72 -2.18 -5.33
C LEU A 198 9.09 -1.58 -6.60
N ASN A 199 8.22 -0.58 -6.47
CA ASN A 199 7.35 -0.08 -7.53
C ASN A 199 6.68 -1.22 -8.30
N LYS A 200 6.09 -2.16 -7.56
CA LYS A 200 5.35 -3.30 -8.14
C LYS A 200 3.87 -3.21 -7.86
N ILE A 201 3.06 -3.59 -8.84
CA ILE A 201 1.61 -3.72 -8.72
C ILE A 201 1.17 -5.09 -9.26
N GLN A 202 0.31 -5.76 -8.51
CA GLN A 202 -0.33 -7.00 -8.92
C GLN A 202 -1.84 -6.79 -8.98
N PHE A 203 -2.48 -7.32 -10.02
CA PHE A 203 -3.93 -7.33 -10.17
C PHE A 203 -4.47 -8.75 -9.96
N PHE A 204 -5.58 -8.88 -9.25
CA PHE A 204 -6.19 -10.18 -8.95
C PHE A 204 -7.68 -10.03 -8.67
N ASP A 205 -8.40 -11.16 -8.63
CA ASP A 205 -9.85 -11.23 -8.47
C ASP A 205 -10.57 -10.30 -9.47
N LEU A 206 -10.19 -10.37 -10.75
CA LEU A 206 -10.80 -9.52 -11.78
C LEU A 206 -12.18 -10.08 -12.16
N GLU A 207 -13.21 -9.28 -11.90
CA GLU A 207 -14.58 -9.60 -12.24
C GLU A 207 -15.05 -8.73 -13.40
N VAL A 208 -15.42 -9.37 -14.51
CA VAL A 208 -15.91 -8.68 -15.72
C VAL A 208 -17.44 -8.78 -15.78
N LYS A 209 -18.12 -7.63 -15.73
CA LYS A 209 -19.57 -7.53 -15.93
C LYS A 209 -19.90 -7.61 -17.41
N LYS A 210 -20.00 -8.84 -17.92
CA LYS A 210 -20.22 -9.16 -19.33
C LYS A 210 -21.33 -8.30 -19.95
N ARG A 211 -21.02 -7.68 -21.09
CA ARG A 211 -21.98 -7.01 -21.97
C ARG A 211 -21.89 -7.58 -23.38
N THR A 212 -22.97 -7.43 -24.14
CA THR A 212 -22.98 -7.84 -25.55
C THR A 212 -22.17 -6.86 -26.40
N CYS A 213 -20.99 -7.28 -26.87
CA CYS A 213 -20.28 -6.58 -27.95
C CYS A 213 -20.67 -7.10 -29.33
N MET A 214 -20.93 -6.18 -30.26
CA MET A 214 -21.00 -6.52 -31.68
C MET A 214 -19.61 -6.57 -32.35
N SER A 215 -18.64 -5.81 -31.85
CA SER A 215 -17.29 -5.76 -32.43
C SER A 215 -16.42 -6.94 -31.99
N THR A 216 -16.06 -7.82 -32.92
CA THR A 216 -15.10 -8.92 -32.68
C THR A 216 -13.74 -8.39 -32.23
N ASN A 217 -13.29 -7.29 -32.82
CA ASN A 217 -12.02 -6.66 -32.47
C ASN A 217 -11.98 -6.18 -31.00
N ARG A 218 -13.08 -5.61 -30.49
CA ARG A 218 -13.18 -5.20 -29.08
C ARG A 218 -13.21 -6.40 -28.13
N LYS A 219 -13.83 -7.52 -28.53
CA LYS A 219 -13.79 -8.76 -27.74
C LYS A 219 -12.39 -9.34 -27.61
N THR A 220 -11.60 -9.33 -28.69
CA THR A 220 -10.21 -9.80 -28.65
C THR A 220 -9.37 -8.93 -27.71
N VAL A 221 -9.47 -7.60 -27.83
CA VAL A 221 -8.76 -6.68 -26.92
C VAL A 221 -9.18 -6.87 -25.46
N GLU A 222 -10.48 -7.00 -25.17
CA GLU A 222 -10.97 -7.26 -23.82
C GLU A 222 -10.31 -8.52 -23.24
N LYS A 223 -10.32 -9.62 -24.00
CA LYS A 223 -9.72 -10.89 -23.56
C LYS A 223 -8.23 -10.72 -23.30
N ASP A 224 -7.48 -10.18 -24.25
CA ASP A 224 -6.03 -10.04 -24.14
C ASP A 224 -5.62 -9.11 -23.00
N PHE A 225 -6.40 -8.03 -22.77
CA PHE A 225 -6.18 -7.07 -21.71
C PHE A 225 -6.45 -7.67 -20.32
N ILE A 226 -7.60 -8.33 -20.12
CA ILE A 226 -7.94 -8.95 -18.84
C ILE A 226 -7.00 -10.11 -18.53
N GLN A 227 -6.72 -10.98 -19.51
CA GLN A 227 -5.79 -12.10 -19.32
C GLN A 227 -4.37 -11.66 -18.99
N LEU A 228 -3.94 -10.51 -19.51
CA LEU A 228 -2.64 -9.96 -19.17
C LEU A 228 -2.62 -9.37 -17.77
N LEU A 229 -3.67 -8.65 -17.36
CA LEU A 229 -3.74 -8.07 -16.02
C LEU A 229 -3.87 -9.15 -14.94
N GLU A 230 -4.70 -10.17 -15.16
CA GLU A 230 -5.03 -11.17 -14.14
C GLU A 230 -3.85 -12.10 -13.83
N GLY A 231 -3.29 -11.98 -12.61
CA GLY A 231 -2.33 -12.93 -12.06
C GLY A 231 -0.86 -12.52 -12.15
N GLU A 232 -0.54 -11.52 -12.96
CA GLU A 232 0.83 -11.04 -13.15
C GLU A 232 1.20 -9.92 -12.17
N THR A 233 2.49 -9.85 -11.83
CA THR A 233 3.05 -8.73 -11.07
C THR A 233 3.86 -7.85 -12.02
N PHE A 234 3.47 -6.59 -12.11
CA PHE A 234 4.13 -5.61 -12.96
C PHE A 234 5.05 -4.74 -12.12
N SER A 235 6.24 -4.41 -12.63
CA SER A 235 6.89 -3.16 -12.22
C SER A 235 6.21 -2.00 -12.96
N PHE A 236 6.13 -0.83 -12.33
CA PHE A 236 5.50 0.33 -12.93
C PHE A 236 6.31 1.61 -12.75
N ASP A 237 6.14 2.54 -13.70
CA ASP A 237 6.57 3.93 -13.59
C ASP A 237 5.51 4.87 -14.14
N VAL A 238 5.70 6.16 -13.87
CA VAL A 238 4.99 7.23 -14.58
C VAL A 238 6.03 8.08 -15.26
N ALA A 239 5.95 8.16 -16.59
CA ALA A 239 6.79 9.00 -17.42
C ALA A 239 5.90 10.05 -18.10
N GLU A 240 6.11 11.32 -17.75
CA GLU A 240 5.31 12.45 -18.22
C GLU A 240 3.81 12.27 -17.95
N GLN A 241 3.06 11.88 -18.98
CA GLN A 241 1.61 11.71 -18.99
C GLN A 241 1.21 10.24 -19.17
N THR A 242 2.17 9.33 -19.03
CA THR A 242 1.98 7.89 -19.25
C THR A 242 2.22 7.09 -17.97
N LEU A 243 1.36 6.11 -17.73
CA LEU A 243 1.58 5.03 -16.77
C LEU A 243 2.03 3.81 -17.56
N ASN A 244 3.18 3.24 -17.20
CA ASN A 244 3.74 2.10 -17.88
C ASN A 244 3.81 0.89 -16.95
N LEU A 245 3.40 -0.27 -17.45
CA LEU A 245 3.50 -1.55 -16.75
C LEU A 245 4.43 -2.49 -17.50
N TYR A 246 5.42 -3.00 -16.77
CA TYR A 246 6.47 -3.85 -17.29
C TYR A 246 6.48 -5.21 -16.61
N GLN A 247 6.90 -6.22 -17.36
CA GLN A 247 7.20 -7.55 -16.85
C GLN A 247 8.56 -7.97 -17.42
N ASP A 248 9.47 -8.41 -16.54
CA ASP A 248 10.84 -8.79 -16.91
C ASP A 248 11.54 -7.71 -17.78
N ASN A 249 11.39 -6.44 -17.37
CA ASN A 249 11.86 -5.24 -18.07
C ASN A 249 11.27 -4.99 -19.47
N THR A 250 10.28 -5.77 -19.88
CA THR A 250 9.55 -5.58 -21.14
C THR A 250 8.29 -4.75 -20.90
N LEU A 251 8.10 -3.69 -21.69
CA LEU A 251 6.90 -2.85 -21.63
C LEU A 251 5.69 -3.59 -22.22
N LEU A 252 4.72 -3.94 -21.38
CA LEU A 252 3.54 -4.68 -21.80
C LEU A 252 2.29 -3.82 -21.92
N LEU A 253 2.14 -2.79 -21.08
CA LEU A 253 1.01 -1.88 -21.13
C LEU A 253 1.49 -0.44 -20.97
N MET A 254 1.01 0.43 -21.84
CA MET A 254 1.17 1.87 -21.69
C MET A 254 -0.22 2.51 -21.68
N PHE A 255 -0.44 3.41 -20.72
CA PHE A 255 -1.68 4.15 -20.58
C PHE A 255 -1.40 5.65 -20.62
N GLY A 256 -2.21 6.41 -21.35
CA GLY A 256 -2.24 7.87 -21.25
C GLY A 256 -3.21 8.32 -20.16
N PHE A 257 -2.84 9.36 -19.42
CA PHE A 257 -3.74 9.93 -18.41
C PHE A 257 -4.98 10.54 -19.05
N ILE A 258 -6.12 10.38 -18.40
CA ILE A 258 -7.38 11.07 -18.72
C ILE A 258 -8.04 11.52 -17.42
N PRO A 259 -8.69 12.70 -17.39
CA PRO A 259 -9.44 13.13 -16.22
C PRO A 259 -10.59 12.17 -15.86
N LYS A 260 -10.75 11.86 -14.57
CA LYS A 260 -11.79 10.93 -14.06
C LYS A 260 -13.23 11.35 -14.40
N HIS A 261 -13.51 12.62 -14.67
CA HIS A 261 -14.86 13.06 -15.05
C HIS A 261 -15.23 12.68 -16.50
N PHE A 262 -14.27 12.26 -17.33
CA PHE A 262 -14.54 11.77 -18.69
C PHE A 262 -14.90 10.28 -18.76
N ILE A 263 -14.90 9.56 -17.63
CA ILE A 263 -15.24 8.14 -17.57
C ILE A 263 -16.57 7.84 -16.87
N SER A 264 -17.23 8.87 -16.33
CA SER A 264 -18.55 8.77 -15.71
C SER A 264 -19.65 9.10 -16.73
N GLU A 265 -19.99 8.13 -17.56
CA GLU A 265 -21.24 8.09 -18.33
C GLU A 265 -22.01 6.79 -18.02
#